data_AF-A9UXD1-F1
#
_entry.id   AF-A9UXD1-F1
#
_cell.length_a   1.000
_cell.length_b   1.000
_cell.length_c   1.000
_cell.angle_alpha   90.00
_cell.angle_beta   90.00
_cell.angle_gamma   90.00
#
_symmetry.space_group_name_H-M   'P 1'
#
loop_
_entity.id
_entity.type
_entity.pdbx_description
1 polymer ?
#
loop_
_entity_poly.entity_id
_entity_poly.type
_entity_poly.pdbx_seq_one_letter_code
_entity_poly.pdbx_strand_id
1 'polypeptide(L)'
;MADKRKLQTEIDRVLKQVSEHSEIFEDTYDKIQTATNSNQKEKFEAELKKEIKKLQKFREQIKSWLNSSDAKSMAKVLGETRKLIENQMERYRDLERDAKTKAYSNEGLDKRSKLDPEEQEKQDCRDDLNRYIEDIKLQVDMIEAEIETTSNAKRKKKTEEVLEALQARIERHQRLVAKIEMVIRGLDNNNLEPSQLEDVKEGIEYHINDNTDPDFVEDEYLFDDIEEHLRAVGVRQPRLCHASW
;
A
#
# COMPACT_ATOMS: atom_id res chain seq x y z
N MET A 1 41.45 -46.07 14.36
CA MET A 1 42.41 -45.05 13.84
C MET A 1 41.99 -44.49 12.49
N ALA A 2 41.64 -45.32 11.50
CA ALA A 2 41.20 -44.85 10.18
C ALA A 2 39.90 -44.03 10.21
N ASP A 3 38.90 -44.44 11.00
CA ASP A 3 37.60 -43.74 11.05
C ASP A 3 37.69 -42.36 11.71
N LYS A 4 38.56 -42.21 12.71
CA LYS A 4 38.87 -40.90 13.33
C LYS A 4 39.55 -39.95 12.34
N ARG A 5 40.42 -40.45 11.46
CA ARG A 5 41.05 -39.64 10.39
C ARG A 5 40.05 -39.25 9.30
N LYS A 6 39.13 -40.16 8.94
CA LYS A 6 38.03 -39.86 8.00
C LYS A 6 37.12 -38.76 8.56
N LEU A 7 36.70 -38.88 9.81
CA LEU A 7 35.88 -37.87 10.49
C LEU A 7 36.59 -36.51 10.56
N GLN A 8 37.89 -36.49 10.88
CA GLN A 8 38.67 -35.25 10.89
C GLN A 8 38.70 -34.58 9.51
N THR A 9 38.92 -35.37 8.44
CA THR A 9 38.94 -34.86 7.06
C THR A 9 37.59 -34.28 6.65
N GLU A 10 36.49 -34.91 7.08
CA GLU A 10 35.13 -34.42 6.84
C GLU A 10 34.85 -33.12 7.60
N ILE A 11 35.28 -33.04 8.86
CA ILE A 11 35.19 -31.82 9.67
C ILE A 11 35.92 -30.68 8.98
N ASP A 12 37.18 -30.88 8.59
CA ASP A 12 37.99 -29.83 7.96
C ASP A 12 37.36 -29.33 6.64
N ARG A 13 36.77 -30.25 5.85
CA ARG A 13 36.03 -29.91 4.63
C ARG A 13 34.81 -29.04 4.93
N VAL A 14 34.01 -29.41 5.92
CA VAL A 14 32.81 -28.65 6.30
C VAL A 14 33.18 -27.29 6.88
N LEU A 15 34.22 -27.20 7.72
CA LEU A 15 34.69 -25.92 8.25
C LEU A 15 35.11 -24.96 7.14
N LYS A 16 35.82 -25.47 6.11
CA LYS A 16 36.18 -24.68 4.93
C LYS A 16 34.94 -24.20 4.16
N GLN A 17 33.96 -25.07 3.92
CA GLN A 17 32.72 -24.71 3.25
C GLN A 17 31.92 -23.67 4.05
N VAL A 18 31.86 -23.80 5.37
CA VAL A 18 31.19 -22.79 6.22
C VAL A 18 31.88 -21.43 6.07
N SER A 19 33.21 -21.39 6.06
CA SER A 19 33.95 -20.14 5.85
C SER A 19 33.61 -19.49 4.50
N GLU A 20 33.65 -20.27 3.41
CA GLU A 20 33.32 -19.79 2.05
C GLU A 20 31.87 -19.27 1.97
N HIS A 21 30.91 -20.02 2.51
CA HIS A 21 29.51 -19.62 2.52
C HIS A 21 29.23 -18.42 3.44
N SER A 22 29.97 -18.27 4.53
CA SER A 22 29.89 -17.08 5.38
C SER A 22 30.44 -15.85 4.68
N GLU A 23 31.53 -15.96 3.92
CA GLU A 23 32.08 -14.84 3.14
C GLU A 23 31.12 -14.39 2.04
N ILE A 24 30.56 -15.34 1.27
CA ILE A 24 29.53 -15.03 0.25
C ILE A 24 28.30 -14.39 0.88
N PHE A 25 27.91 -14.83 2.08
CA PHE A 25 26.80 -14.25 2.81
C PHE A 25 27.08 -12.78 3.16
N GLU A 26 28.24 -12.46 3.72
CA GLU A 26 28.63 -11.08 4.07
C GLU A 26 28.67 -10.18 2.82
N ASP A 27 29.35 -10.63 1.76
CA ASP A 27 29.46 -9.89 0.50
C ASP A 27 28.10 -9.58 -0.12
N THR A 28 27.17 -10.54 -0.06
CA THR A 28 25.82 -10.36 -0.60
C THR A 28 24.97 -9.49 0.33
N TYR A 29 25.17 -9.60 1.64
CA TYR A 29 24.49 -8.77 2.63
C TYR A 29 24.84 -7.29 2.43
N ASP A 30 26.12 -6.97 2.25
CA ASP A 30 26.59 -5.60 2.00
C ASP A 30 26.07 -5.06 0.66
N LYS A 31 25.96 -5.91 -0.37
CA LYS A 31 25.33 -5.55 -1.65
C LYS A 31 23.86 -5.18 -1.49
N ILE A 32 23.10 -5.83 -0.60
CA ILE A 32 21.69 -5.47 -0.35
C ILE A 32 21.58 -4.10 0.33
N GLN A 33 22.47 -3.81 1.29
CA GLN A 33 22.46 -2.54 2.01
C GLN A 33 22.81 -1.35 1.08
N THR A 34 23.67 -1.58 0.09
CA THR A 34 24.13 -0.55 -0.85
C THR A 34 23.32 -0.47 -2.14
N ALA A 35 22.59 -1.54 -2.51
CA ALA A 35 21.74 -1.54 -3.69
C ALA A 35 20.65 -0.46 -3.57
N THR A 36 20.45 0.30 -4.65
CA THR A 36 19.34 1.25 -4.78
C THR A 36 18.23 0.72 -5.70
N ASN A 37 18.53 -0.27 -6.53
CA ASN A 37 17.60 -0.88 -7.48
C ASN A 37 16.83 -2.06 -6.85
N SER A 38 15.50 -2.04 -6.94
CA SER A 38 14.61 -3.08 -6.38
C SER A 38 14.88 -4.48 -6.95
N ASN A 39 15.00 -4.62 -8.27
CA ASN A 39 15.26 -5.91 -8.92
C ASN A 39 16.60 -6.54 -8.48
N GLN A 40 17.60 -5.69 -8.19
CA GLN A 40 18.88 -6.16 -7.67
C GLN A 40 18.76 -6.59 -6.21
N LYS A 41 18.00 -5.87 -5.38
CA LYS A 41 17.72 -6.26 -3.99
C LYS A 41 17.04 -7.63 -3.92
N GLU A 42 15.96 -7.84 -4.68
CA GLU A 42 15.26 -9.13 -4.71
C GLU A 42 16.17 -10.29 -5.13
N LYS A 43 17.04 -10.05 -6.14
CA LYS A 43 18.01 -11.04 -6.60
C LYS A 43 19.01 -11.40 -5.50
N PHE A 44 19.55 -10.41 -4.80
CA PHE A 44 20.50 -10.63 -3.71
C PHE A 44 19.83 -11.25 -2.48
N GLU A 45 18.58 -10.90 -2.16
CA GLU A 45 17.79 -11.54 -1.10
C GLU A 45 17.58 -13.04 -1.40
N ALA A 46 17.28 -13.39 -2.65
CA ALA A 46 17.16 -14.78 -3.07
C ALA A 46 18.49 -15.54 -2.98
N GLU A 47 19.61 -14.87 -3.24
CA GLU A 47 20.97 -15.42 -3.10
C GLU A 47 21.32 -15.65 -1.61
N LEU A 48 21.11 -14.66 -0.74
CA LEU A 48 21.28 -14.81 0.71
C LEU A 48 20.44 -15.96 1.28
N LYS A 49 19.19 -16.10 0.83
CA LYS A 49 18.31 -17.20 1.26
C LYS A 49 18.88 -18.57 0.90
N LYS A 50 19.55 -18.70 -0.25
CA LYS A 50 20.23 -19.95 -0.64
C LYS A 50 21.43 -20.23 0.26
N GLU A 51 22.25 -19.22 0.54
CA GLU A 51 23.44 -19.37 1.38
C GLU A 51 23.08 -19.69 2.84
N ILE A 52 22.07 -19.04 3.41
CA ILE A 52 21.57 -19.36 4.76
C ILE A 52 21.05 -20.78 4.86
N LYS A 53 20.34 -21.28 3.84
CA LYS A 53 19.90 -22.69 3.83
C LYS A 53 21.07 -23.67 3.82
N LYS A 54 22.21 -23.34 3.19
CA LYS A 54 23.43 -24.16 3.25
C LYS A 54 24.06 -24.11 4.63
N LEU A 55 24.25 -22.91 5.19
CA LEU A 55 24.78 -22.71 6.54
C LEU A 55 23.95 -23.44 7.61
N GLN A 56 22.61 -23.41 7.51
CA GLN A 56 21.72 -24.17 8.40
C GLN A 56 21.97 -25.68 8.36
N LYS A 57 22.22 -26.27 7.19
CA LYS A 57 22.55 -27.69 7.07
C LYS A 57 23.89 -28.01 7.75
N PHE A 58 24.91 -27.17 7.54
CA PHE A 58 26.19 -27.32 8.22
C PHE A 58 26.07 -27.16 9.74
N ARG A 59 25.21 -26.26 10.23
CA ARG A 59 24.92 -26.09 11.66
C ARG A 59 24.39 -27.39 12.28
N GLU A 60 23.44 -28.05 11.64
CA GLU A 60 22.89 -29.31 12.15
C GLU A 60 23.91 -30.46 12.08
N GLN A 61 24.74 -30.51 11.02
CA GLN A 61 25.85 -31.46 10.92
C GLN A 61 26.88 -31.25 12.05
N ILE A 62 27.30 -30.00 12.29
CA ILE A 62 28.20 -29.62 13.38
C ILE A 62 27.59 -29.97 14.75
N LYS A 63 26.29 -29.72 14.94
CA LYS A 63 25.57 -30.09 16.16
C LYS A 63 25.59 -31.61 16.40
N SER A 64 25.43 -32.43 15.36
CA SER A 64 25.55 -33.90 15.51
C SER A 64 26.96 -34.33 15.90
N TRP A 65 28.01 -33.66 15.38
CA TRP A 65 29.39 -33.95 15.76
C TRP A 65 29.71 -33.52 17.19
N LEU A 66 29.19 -32.38 17.64
CA LEU A 66 29.34 -31.92 19.03
C LEU A 66 28.72 -32.89 20.05
N ASN A 67 27.66 -33.61 19.65
CA ASN A 67 27.02 -34.63 20.49
C ASN A 67 27.74 -36.00 20.41
N SER A 68 28.67 -36.18 19.48
CA SER A 68 29.46 -37.42 19.34
C SER A 68 30.70 -37.38 20.23
N SER A 69 31.04 -38.52 20.85
CA SER A 69 32.27 -38.67 21.63
C SER A 69 33.55 -38.60 20.78
N ASP A 70 33.44 -38.76 19.46
CA ASP A 70 34.59 -38.87 18.54
C ASP A 70 35.18 -37.52 18.12
N ALA A 71 34.43 -36.42 18.27
CA ALA A 71 34.82 -35.07 17.87
C ALA A 71 35.35 -34.20 19.03
N LYS A 72 35.57 -34.76 20.22
CA LYS A 72 35.97 -34.01 21.44
C LYS A 72 37.18 -33.09 21.24
N SER A 73 38.17 -33.49 20.45
CA SER A 73 39.38 -32.68 20.20
C SER A 73 39.13 -31.40 19.40
N MET A 74 38.03 -31.34 18.64
CA MET A 74 37.64 -30.21 17.80
C MET A 74 36.38 -29.50 18.33
N ALA A 75 35.87 -29.90 19.49
CA ALA A 75 34.63 -29.39 20.06
C ALA A 75 34.63 -27.87 20.23
N LYS A 76 35.78 -27.27 20.55
CA LYS A 76 35.93 -25.81 20.65
C LYS A 76 35.68 -25.12 19.30
N VAL A 77 36.41 -25.54 18.26
CA VAL A 77 36.31 -24.97 16.90
C VAL A 77 34.90 -25.17 16.33
N LEU A 78 34.36 -26.38 16.46
CA LEU A 78 32.99 -26.69 16.06
C LEU A 78 31.95 -25.82 16.78
N GLY A 79 32.15 -25.55 18.07
CA GLY A 79 31.30 -24.65 18.84
C GLY A 79 31.36 -23.20 18.35
N GLU A 80 32.55 -22.69 18.04
CA GLU A 80 32.75 -21.34 17.49
C GLU A 80 32.14 -21.21 16.10
N THR A 81 32.37 -22.18 15.20
CA THR A 81 31.76 -22.21 13.86
C THR A 81 30.24 -22.29 13.93
N ARG A 82 29.68 -23.08 14.87
CA ARG A 82 28.23 -23.14 15.07
C ARG A 82 27.66 -21.77 15.48
N LYS A 83 28.32 -21.05 16.39
CA LYS A 83 27.92 -19.70 16.81
C LYS A 83 28.00 -18.69 15.65
N LEU A 84 29.04 -18.78 14.81
CA LEU A 84 29.16 -17.95 13.61
C LEU A 84 27.93 -18.12 12.70
N ILE A 85 27.55 -19.37 12.42
CA ILE A 85 26.36 -19.65 11.62
C ILE A 85 25.08 -19.09 12.27
N GLU A 86 24.94 -19.26 13.59
CA GLU A 86 23.77 -18.74 14.33
C GLU A 86 23.65 -17.22 14.24
N ASN A 87 24.77 -16.49 14.27
CA ASN A 87 24.81 -15.04 14.07
C ASN A 87 24.36 -14.67 12.63
N GLN A 88 24.88 -15.35 11.61
CA GLN A 88 24.43 -15.10 10.22
C GLN A 88 22.93 -15.38 10.03
N MET A 89 22.40 -16.42 10.70
CA MET A 89 20.96 -16.71 10.71
C MET A 89 20.13 -15.61 11.39
N GLU A 90 20.65 -14.98 12.44
CA GLU A 90 20.00 -13.84 13.09
C GLU A 90 19.98 -12.62 12.17
N ARG A 91 21.13 -12.25 11.60
CA ARG A 91 21.23 -11.14 10.62
C ARG A 91 20.30 -11.32 9.42
N TYR A 92 20.19 -12.55 8.88
CA TYR A 92 19.24 -12.82 7.81
C TYR A 92 17.79 -12.69 8.26
N ARG A 93 17.44 -13.08 9.49
CA ARG A 93 16.07 -12.94 10.02
C ARG A 93 15.67 -11.48 10.17
N ASP A 94 16.56 -10.63 10.65
CA ASP A 94 16.30 -9.19 10.75
C ASP A 94 16.10 -8.58 9.36
N LEU A 95 16.96 -8.92 8.39
CA LEU A 95 16.81 -8.48 7.01
C LEU A 95 15.48 -8.96 6.39
N GLU A 96 15.10 -10.21 6.60
CA GLU A 96 13.83 -10.75 6.08
C GLU A 96 12.62 -10.09 6.76
N ARG A 97 12.70 -9.76 8.04
CA ARG A 97 11.65 -9.01 8.76
C ARG A 97 11.51 -7.60 8.21
N ASP A 98 12.63 -6.91 7.99
CA ASP A 98 12.64 -5.55 7.47
C ASP A 98 12.15 -5.51 6.02
N ALA A 99 12.55 -6.48 5.20
CA ALA A 99 12.07 -6.63 3.82
C ALA A 99 10.56 -6.89 3.78
N LYS A 100 10.03 -7.79 4.62
CA LYS A 100 8.58 -8.05 4.71
C LYS A 100 7.80 -6.83 5.19
N THR A 101 8.29 -6.13 6.21
CA THR A 101 7.61 -4.94 6.77
C THR A 101 7.60 -3.80 5.76
N LYS A 102 8.70 -3.63 4.99
CA LYS A 102 8.76 -2.68 3.88
C LYS A 102 7.92 -3.13 2.68
N ALA A 103 7.80 -4.44 2.42
CA ALA A 103 6.94 -4.97 1.37
C ALA A 103 5.47 -4.65 1.64
N TYR A 104 4.98 -4.78 2.87
CA TYR A 104 3.62 -4.32 3.21
C TYR A 104 3.43 -2.80 3.10
N SER A 105 4.50 -2.01 3.27
CA SER A 105 4.49 -0.56 3.08
C SER A 105 4.68 -0.12 1.61
N ASN A 106 5.21 -0.98 0.73
CA ASN A 106 5.46 -0.74 -0.70
C ASN A 106 4.51 -1.52 -1.62
N GLU A 107 3.75 -2.50 -1.13
CA GLU A 107 2.77 -3.26 -1.93
C GLU A 107 1.62 -2.39 -2.47
N GLY A 108 1.40 -1.21 -1.88
CA GLY A 108 0.53 -0.18 -2.45
C GLY A 108 1.10 0.52 -3.69
N LEU A 109 2.43 0.56 -3.83
CA LEU A 109 3.15 1.20 -4.94
C LEU A 109 3.54 0.21 -6.04
N ASP A 110 3.87 -1.04 -5.71
CA ASP A 110 4.25 -2.06 -6.71
C ASP A 110 3.05 -2.65 -7.49
N LYS A 111 1.81 -2.42 -7.04
CA LYS A 111 0.62 -2.69 -7.86
C LYS A 111 0.36 -1.58 -8.90
N ARG A 112 0.71 -0.32 -8.61
CA ARG A 112 0.58 0.80 -9.57
C ARG A 112 1.47 0.63 -10.81
N SER A 113 2.57 -0.12 -10.72
CA SER A 113 3.51 -0.30 -11.84
C SER A 113 3.23 -1.52 -12.74
N LYS A 114 2.21 -2.34 -12.42
CA LYS A 114 1.82 -3.54 -13.21
C LYS A 114 0.41 -3.47 -13.79
N LEU A 115 -0.33 -2.40 -13.54
CA LEU A 115 -1.63 -2.19 -14.18
C LEU A 115 -1.38 -1.83 -15.65
N ASP A 116 -2.18 -2.43 -16.53
CA ASP A 116 -2.28 -2.02 -17.93
C ASP A 116 -2.54 -0.49 -17.96
N PRO A 117 -1.92 0.33 -18.84
CA PRO A 117 -2.10 1.78 -18.81
C PRO A 117 -3.57 2.23 -18.75
N GLU A 118 -4.46 1.48 -19.41
CA GLU A 118 -5.92 1.69 -19.39
C GLU A 118 -6.54 1.44 -18.00
N GLU A 119 -6.14 0.35 -17.32
CA GLU A 119 -6.61 0.06 -15.96
C GLU A 119 -5.99 1.02 -14.92
N GLN A 120 -4.78 1.52 -15.18
CA GLN A 120 -4.14 2.53 -14.34
C GLN A 120 -4.86 3.88 -14.44
N GLU A 121 -5.18 4.35 -15.65
CA GLU A 121 -5.96 5.56 -15.87
C GLU A 121 -7.35 5.46 -15.22
N LYS A 122 -7.98 4.29 -15.31
CA LYS A 122 -9.24 4.00 -14.64
C LYS A 122 -9.12 4.04 -13.12
N GLN A 123 -8.05 3.48 -12.57
CA GLN A 123 -7.79 3.53 -11.13
C GLN A 123 -7.51 4.95 -10.66
N ASP A 124 -6.71 5.73 -11.39
CA ASP A 124 -6.40 7.12 -11.04
C ASP A 124 -7.66 7.99 -11.10
N CYS A 125 -8.51 7.80 -12.13
CA CYS A 125 -9.81 8.47 -12.20
C CYS A 125 -10.72 8.09 -11.02
N ARG A 126 -10.73 6.81 -10.62
CA ARG A 126 -11.49 6.35 -9.44
C ARG A 126 -10.96 6.99 -8.16
N ASP A 127 -9.63 7.10 -8.01
CA ASP A 127 -8.99 7.71 -6.85
C ASP A 127 -9.36 9.21 -6.75
N ASP A 128 -9.32 9.95 -7.87
CA ASP A 128 -9.72 11.36 -7.92
C ASP A 128 -11.20 11.56 -7.50
N LEU A 129 -12.12 10.76 -8.05
CA LEU A 129 -13.55 10.86 -7.74
C LEU A 129 -13.84 10.54 -6.25
N ASN A 130 -13.12 9.59 -5.66
CA ASN A 130 -13.25 9.30 -4.22
C ASN A 130 -12.70 10.45 -3.37
N ARG A 131 -11.57 11.04 -3.75
CA ARG A 131 -11.02 12.22 -3.08
C ARG A 131 -12.04 13.37 -3.10
N TYR A 132 -12.65 13.65 -4.26
CA TYR A 132 -13.68 14.70 -4.35
C TYR A 132 -14.88 14.43 -3.43
N ILE A 133 -15.32 13.18 -3.30
CA ILE A 133 -16.37 12.80 -2.34
C ILE A 133 -15.93 13.10 -0.89
N GLU A 134 -14.69 12.77 -0.53
CA GLU A 134 -14.14 13.04 0.81
C GLU A 134 -14.08 14.54 1.11
N ASP A 135 -13.61 15.36 0.16
CA ASP A 135 -13.54 16.81 0.29
C ASP A 135 -14.94 17.43 0.47
N ILE A 136 -15.93 16.98 -0.31
CA ILE A 136 -17.31 17.45 -0.20
C ILE A 136 -17.91 17.06 1.16
N LYS A 137 -17.65 15.84 1.65
CA LYS A 137 -18.11 15.40 2.98
C LYS A 137 -17.51 16.24 4.10
N LEU A 138 -16.22 16.55 4.03
CA LEU A 138 -15.58 17.43 4.99
C LEU A 138 -16.23 18.82 4.99
N GLN A 139 -16.58 19.36 3.82
CA GLN A 139 -17.34 20.62 3.74
C GLN A 139 -18.74 20.50 4.35
N VAL A 140 -19.44 19.37 4.16
CA VAL A 140 -20.73 19.11 4.83
C VAL A 140 -20.57 19.15 6.35
N ASP A 141 -19.60 18.42 6.91
CA ASP A 141 -19.35 18.40 8.36
C ASP A 141 -19.08 19.83 8.91
N MET A 142 -18.35 20.64 8.16
CA MET A 142 -18.11 22.05 8.51
C MET A 142 -19.38 22.89 8.49
N ILE A 143 -20.26 22.71 7.49
CA ILE A 143 -21.54 23.41 7.39
C ILE A 143 -22.49 22.97 8.51
N GLU A 144 -22.51 21.68 8.86
CA GLU A 144 -23.30 21.16 9.98
C GLU A 144 -22.88 21.78 11.31
N ALA A 145 -21.57 21.89 11.57
CA ALA A 145 -21.05 22.61 12.73
C ALA A 145 -21.44 24.10 12.71
N GLU A 146 -21.44 24.75 11.54
CA GLU A 146 -21.89 26.14 11.37
C GLU A 146 -23.39 26.30 11.67
N ILE A 147 -24.22 25.34 11.24
CA ILE A 147 -25.65 25.28 11.56
C ILE A 147 -25.87 25.19 13.08
N GLU A 148 -25.14 24.30 13.77
CA GLU A 148 -25.24 24.16 15.23
C GLU A 148 -24.91 25.47 15.96
N THR A 149 -23.83 26.15 15.56
CA THR A 149 -23.43 27.43 16.17
C THR A 149 -24.43 28.55 15.86
N THR A 150 -24.92 28.62 14.62
CA THR A 150 -25.84 29.66 14.14
C THR A 150 -27.22 29.53 14.77
N SER A 151 -27.70 28.30 14.98
CA SER A 151 -29.00 28.02 15.61
C SER A 151 -29.10 28.54 17.06
N ASN A 152 -27.98 28.69 17.76
CA ASN A 152 -27.91 29.18 19.13
C ASN A 152 -27.92 30.72 19.25
N ALA A 153 -27.98 31.45 18.13
CA ALA A 153 -27.95 32.91 18.10
C ALA A 153 -29.29 33.56 18.51
N LYS A 154 -29.23 34.71 19.20
CA LYS A 154 -30.40 35.40 19.79
C LYS A 154 -31.33 36.12 18.77
N ARG A 155 -30.99 36.20 17.47
CA ARG A 155 -31.74 36.97 16.45
C ARG A 155 -32.55 36.07 15.51
N LYS A 156 -33.71 35.60 15.96
CA LYS A 156 -34.56 34.58 15.27
C LYS A 156 -34.69 34.72 13.75
N LYS A 157 -35.19 35.84 13.21
CA LYS A 157 -35.49 35.95 11.76
C LYS A 157 -34.26 35.92 10.85
N LYS A 158 -33.19 36.66 11.20
CA LYS A 158 -31.94 36.66 10.42
C LYS A 158 -31.20 35.33 10.53
N THR A 159 -31.33 34.65 11.66
CA THR A 159 -30.79 33.31 11.87
C THR A 159 -31.47 32.28 10.98
N GLU A 160 -32.80 32.36 10.82
CA GLU A 160 -33.59 31.43 10.00
C GLU A 160 -33.20 31.47 8.51
N GLU A 161 -33.09 32.68 7.92
CA GLU A 161 -32.65 32.85 6.52
C GLU A 161 -31.24 32.27 6.24
N VAL A 162 -30.32 32.37 7.22
CA VAL A 162 -28.96 31.80 7.10
C VAL A 162 -29.00 30.28 7.22
N LEU A 163 -29.80 29.74 8.15
CA LEU A 163 -29.93 28.29 8.32
C LEU A 163 -30.53 27.62 7.07
N GLU A 164 -31.54 28.22 6.45
CA GLU A 164 -32.11 27.72 5.19
C GLU A 164 -31.07 27.70 4.06
N ALA A 165 -30.23 28.74 3.95
CA ALA A 165 -29.16 28.79 2.95
C ALA A 165 -28.08 27.72 3.16
N LEU A 166 -27.69 27.48 4.43
CA LEU A 166 -26.73 26.43 4.79
C LEU A 166 -27.30 25.03 4.53
N GLN A 167 -28.58 24.79 4.85
CA GLN A 167 -29.26 23.53 4.56
C GLN A 167 -29.35 23.26 3.05
N ALA A 168 -29.71 24.27 2.26
CA ALA A 168 -29.73 24.16 0.80
C ALA A 168 -28.34 23.83 0.22
N ARG A 169 -27.27 24.31 0.86
CA ARG A 169 -25.88 23.98 0.47
C ARG A 169 -25.55 22.52 0.78
N ILE A 170 -25.95 22.00 1.94
CA ILE A 170 -25.82 20.57 2.26
C ILE A 170 -26.57 19.71 1.24
N GLU A 171 -27.81 20.06 0.88
CA GLU A 171 -28.60 19.33 -0.12
C GLU A 171 -27.92 19.31 -1.51
N ARG A 172 -27.27 20.40 -1.91
CA ARG A 172 -26.46 20.45 -3.14
C ARG A 172 -25.28 19.49 -3.06
N HIS A 173 -24.50 19.54 -1.99
CA HIS A 173 -23.36 18.65 -1.77
C HIS A 173 -23.76 17.17 -1.75
N GLN A 174 -24.90 16.84 -1.14
CA GLN A 174 -25.45 15.47 -1.15
C GLN A 174 -25.84 15.01 -2.56
N ARG A 175 -26.46 15.88 -3.36
CA ARG A 175 -26.76 15.58 -4.77
C ARG A 175 -25.49 15.38 -5.59
N LEU A 176 -24.47 16.21 -5.37
CA LEU A 176 -23.19 16.11 -6.05
C LEU A 176 -22.50 14.78 -5.72
N VAL A 177 -22.42 14.39 -4.44
CA VAL A 177 -21.88 13.08 -4.03
C VAL A 177 -22.62 11.93 -4.70
N ALA A 178 -23.96 11.96 -4.73
CA ALA A 178 -24.75 10.92 -5.39
C ALA A 178 -24.47 10.81 -6.90
N LYS A 179 -24.23 11.95 -7.58
CA LYS A 179 -23.81 11.98 -8.99
C LYS A 179 -22.39 11.43 -9.16
N ILE A 180 -21.43 11.78 -8.30
CA ILE A 180 -20.07 11.24 -8.36
C ILE A 180 -20.06 9.72 -8.12
N GLU A 181 -20.84 9.21 -7.17
CA GLU A 181 -20.99 7.76 -6.96
C GLU A 181 -21.66 7.05 -8.15
N MET A 182 -22.53 7.72 -8.89
CA MET A 182 -23.08 7.21 -10.15
C MET A 182 -21.98 7.08 -11.20
N VAL A 183 -21.11 8.09 -11.32
CA VAL A 183 -19.96 8.08 -12.24
C VAL A 183 -19.00 6.94 -11.89
N ILE A 184 -18.63 6.78 -10.62
CA ILE A 184 -17.76 5.67 -10.16
C ILE A 184 -18.39 4.31 -10.54
N ARG A 185 -19.69 4.12 -10.32
CA ARG A 185 -20.39 2.90 -10.74
C ARG A 185 -20.40 2.72 -12.26
N GLY A 186 -20.51 3.79 -13.03
CA GLY A 186 -20.41 3.75 -14.49
C GLY A 186 -19.02 3.30 -14.95
N LEU A 187 -17.98 3.85 -14.33
CA LEU A 187 -16.58 3.48 -14.55
C LEU A 187 -16.34 2.00 -14.20
N ASP A 188 -16.74 1.55 -13.02
CA ASP A 188 -16.56 0.17 -12.55
C ASP A 188 -17.21 -0.87 -13.47
N ASN A 189 -18.37 -0.53 -14.06
CA ASN A 189 -19.10 -1.40 -14.98
C ASN A 189 -18.63 -1.30 -16.44
N ASN A 190 -17.56 -0.56 -16.75
CA ASN A 190 -17.08 -0.28 -18.11
C ASN A 190 -18.14 0.41 -19.00
N ASN A 191 -19.02 1.21 -18.40
CA ASN A 191 -19.99 2.02 -19.13
C ASN A 191 -19.47 3.43 -19.42
N LEU A 192 -18.41 3.86 -18.72
CA LEU A 192 -17.74 5.14 -18.87
C LEU A 192 -16.24 4.91 -18.95
N GLU A 193 -15.58 5.69 -19.78
CA GLU A 193 -14.12 5.74 -19.90
C GLU A 193 -13.56 6.97 -19.16
N PRO A 194 -12.33 6.91 -18.60
CA PRO A 194 -11.70 8.04 -17.91
C PRO A 194 -11.66 9.32 -18.76
N SER A 195 -11.42 9.18 -20.07
CA SER A 195 -11.37 10.30 -21.01
C SER A 195 -12.70 11.06 -21.14
N GLN A 196 -13.83 10.43 -20.85
CA GLN A 196 -15.15 11.08 -20.88
C GLN A 196 -15.43 11.90 -19.63
N LEU A 197 -14.58 11.80 -18.60
CA LEU A 197 -14.83 12.37 -17.29
C LEU A 197 -13.98 13.60 -16.98
N GLU A 198 -13.09 14.02 -17.89
CA GLU A 198 -12.17 15.12 -17.61
C GLU A 198 -12.91 16.44 -17.35
N ASP A 199 -13.86 16.81 -18.21
CA ASP A 199 -14.69 18.01 -18.03
C ASP A 199 -15.50 17.96 -16.72
N VAL A 200 -15.99 16.77 -16.36
CA VAL A 200 -16.72 16.55 -15.11
C VAL A 200 -15.81 16.70 -13.90
N LYS A 201 -14.59 16.18 -13.96
CA LYS A 201 -13.59 16.31 -12.89
C LYS A 201 -13.20 17.77 -12.70
N GLU A 202 -12.93 18.50 -13.79
CA GLU A 202 -12.63 19.93 -13.74
C GLU A 202 -13.79 20.73 -13.11
N GLY A 203 -15.04 20.45 -13.50
CA GLY A 203 -16.20 21.12 -12.91
C GLY A 203 -16.44 20.76 -11.44
N ILE A 204 -16.18 19.53 -11.02
CA ILE A 204 -16.24 19.12 -9.60
C ILE A 204 -15.15 19.85 -8.81
N GLU A 205 -13.93 19.94 -9.33
CA GLU A 205 -12.81 20.61 -8.68
C GLU A 205 -13.05 22.11 -8.54
N TYR A 206 -13.60 22.75 -9.59
CA TYR A 206 -14.07 24.13 -9.52
C TYR A 206 -15.14 24.32 -8.44
N HIS A 207 -16.15 23.43 -8.37
CA HIS A 207 -17.15 23.49 -7.30
C HIS A 207 -16.52 23.34 -5.91
N ILE A 208 -15.61 22.37 -5.70
CA ILE A 208 -15.00 22.15 -4.38
C ILE A 208 -14.22 23.38 -3.92
N ASN A 209 -13.46 24.00 -4.82
CA ASN A 209 -12.60 25.14 -4.50
C ASN A 209 -13.40 26.44 -4.30
N ASP A 210 -14.41 26.67 -5.13
CA ASP A 210 -15.00 28.00 -5.27
C ASP A 210 -16.47 28.11 -4.82
N ASN A 211 -17.14 27.04 -4.36
CA ASN A 211 -18.58 27.10 -3.98
C ASN A 211 -18.97 28.06 -2.83
N THR A 212 -17.99 28.73 -2.22
CA THR A 212 -18.19 29.79 -1.21
C THR A 212 -17.99 31.19 -1.75
N ASP A 213 -17.47 31.34 -2.96
CA ASP A 213 -17.22 32.61 -3.60
C ASP A 213 -18.56 33.25 -4.04
N PRO A 214 -18.81 34.53 -3.73
CA PRO A 214 -19.99 35.26 -4.24
C PRO A 214 -20.13 35.26 -5.77
N ASP A 215 -19.03 35.16 -6.51
CA ASP A 215 -19.00 35.15 -7.97
C ASP A 215 -19.07 33.73 -8.55
N PHE A 216 -19.19 32.70 -7.69
CA PHE A 216 -19.34 31.31 -8.12
C PHE A 216 -20.60 31.11 -8.95
N VAL A 217 -20.43 30.45 -10.11
CA VAL A 217 -21.54 30.06 -10.98
C VAL A 217 -21.60 28.53 -11.02
N GLU A 218 -22.69 27.98 -10.50
CA GLU A 218 -22.92 26.54 -10.51
C GLU A 218 -23.29 26.08 -11.93
N ASP A 219 -22.59 25.06 -12.43
CA ASP A 219 -22.93 24.42 -13.68
C ASP A 219 -24.00 23.33 -13.44
N GLU A 220 -25.26 23.69 -13.70
CA GLU A 220 -26.40 22.78 -13.56
C GLU A 220 -26.33 21.58 -14.54
N TYR A 221 -25.58 21.72 -15.64
CA TYR A 221 -25.49 20.76 -16.73
C TYR A 221 -24.22 19.89 -16.69
N LEU A 222 -23.38 20.05 -15.66
CA LEU A 222 -22.08 19.38 -15.53
C LEU A 222 -22.13 17.86 -15.74
N PHE A 223 -23.23 17.21 -15.37
CA PHE A 223 -23.39 15.75 -15.47
C PHE A 223 -24.35 15.30 -16.57
N ASP A 224 -24.95 16.21 -17.34
CA ASP A 224 -26.06 15.88 -18.24
C ASP A 224 -25.64 14.90 -19.33
N ASP A 225 -24.48 15.13 -19.95
CA ASP A 225 -23.95 14.25 -20.99
C ASP A 225 -23.65 12.84 -20.45
N ILE A 226 -23.12 12.76 -19.22
CA ILE A 226 -22.86 11.48 -18.55
C ILE A 226 -24.17 10.78 -18.17
N GLU A 227 -25.13 11.52 -17.65
CA GLU A 227 -26.46 11.00 -17.29
C GLU A 227 -27.21 10.48 -18.52
N GLU A 228 -27.15 11.20 -19.64
CA GLU A 228 -27.75 10.77 -20.92
C GLU A 228 -27.09 9.48 -21.43
N HIS A 229 -25.76 9.44 -21.44
CA HIS A 229 -25.00 8.26 -21.86
C HIS A 229 -25.33 7.04 -20.98
N LEU A 230 -25.32 7.20 -19.65
CA LEU A 230 -25.65 6.12 -18.71
C LEU A 230 -27.10 5.63 -18.87
N ARG A 231 -28.05 6.53 -19.16
CA ARG A 231 -29.44 6.14 -19.47
C ARG A 231 -29.51 5.34 -20.78
N ALA A 232 -28.76 5.74 -21.81
CA ALA A 232 -28.75 5.05 -23.09
C ALA A 232 -28.23 3.60 -22.98
N VAL A 233 -27.26 3.34 -22.10
CA VAL A 233 -26.73 2.00 -21.82
C VAL A 233 -27.52 1.22 -20.75
N GLY A 234 -28.66 1.76 -20.29
CA GLY A 234 -29.60 1.07 -19.40
C GLY A 234 -29.24 1.08 -17.91
N VAL A 235 -28.31 1.94 -17.50
CA VAL A 235 -27.96 2.12 -16.07
C VAL A 235 -29.04 2.98 -15.41
N ARG A 236 -29.68 2.44 -14.36
CA ARG A 236 -30.67 3.20 -13.59
C ARG A 236 -29.97 4.23 -12.71
N GLN A 237 -30.50 5.45 -12.68
CA GLN A 237 -30.02 6.49 -11.77
C GLN A 237 -30.13 6.02 -10.31
N PRO A 238 -29.18 6.45 -9.45
CA PRO A 238 -29.26 6.14 -8.03
C PRO A 238 -30.57 6.66 -7.46
N ARG A 239 -31.21 5.86 -6.60
CA ARG A 239 -32.23 6.43 -5.72
C ARG A 239 -31.47 7.34 -4.75
N LEU A 240 -31.85 8.61 -4.68
CA LEU A 240 -31.42 9.52 -3.60
C LEU A 240 -31.96 8.93 -2.28
N CYS A 241 -31.24 7.97 -1.71
CA CYS A 241 -31.52 7.49 -0.38
C CYS A 241 -31.22 8.65 0.57
N HIS A 242 -32.23 9.11 1.29
CA HIS A 242 -32.07 9.97 2.47
C HIS A 242 -31.44 9.14 3.60
N ALA A 243 -30.30 8.50 3.33
CA ALA A 243 -29.52 7.89 4.38
C ALA A 243 -28.94 9.06 5.17
N SER A 244 -29.39 9.20 6.42
CA SER A 244 -28.66 9.98 7.40
C SER A 244 -27.21 9.50 7.39
N TRP A 245 -26.31 10.42 7.10
CA TRP A 245 -24.87 10.25 7.22
C TRP A 245 -24.50 9.90 8.66
#